data_AF-A0A4R2IDZ2-F1
#
_entry.id   AF-A0A4R2IDZ2-F1
#
_cell.length_a   1.000
_cell.length_b   1.000
_cell.length_c   1.000
_cell.angle_alpha   90.00
_cell.angle_beta   90.00
_cell.angle_gamma   90.00
#
_symmetry.space_group_name_H-M   'P 1'
#
loop_
_entity.id
_entity.type
_entity.pdbx_description
1 polymer ?
#
loop_
_entity_poly.entity_id
_entity_poly.type
_entity_poly.pdbx_seq_one_letter_code
_entity_poly.pdbx_strand_id
1 'polypeptide(L)'
;MPASEIFIQATETDPDVIARGAVREAHAQLRSGLAELTTVQPVAQGAEPRSAELVDFCLHEVRRYLFTAERDLYGPASGDDETRLLVDALRAGAAALDAQIDQLAAADPADAVRLGVMIAAGLDLHLRIEESVLLPALAGLPGVDPSLLAADVRAYLAEQPTVIDVRRIARGGRHPRVFARYARLAPGEAFILVNSHDPKPLRREFEAMHAGAFSWDYLQAGPEEWRVRIGRVATDA
;
A
#
# COMPACT_ATOMS: atom_id res chain seq x y z
N MET A 1 -23.93 7.36 -48.06
CA MET A 1 -22.56 7.81 -47.72
C MET A 1 -22.39 7.58 -46.22
N PRO A 2 -21.74 6.50 -45.78
CA PRO A 2 -21.50 6.29 -44.35
C PRO A 2 -20.47 7.32 -43.87
N ALA A 3 -20.76 7.96 -42.74
CA ALA A 3 -19.83 8.87 -42.09
C ALA A 3 -18.63 8.07 -41.57
N SER A 4 -17.45 8.40 -42.06
CA SER A 4 -16.18 7.86 -41.57
C SER A 4 -15.95 8.39 -40.16
N GLU A 5 -16.13 7.54 -39.14
CA GLU A 5 -15.70 7.82 -37.78
C GLU A 5 -14.17 7.93 -37.77
N ILE A 6 -13.68 9.14 -37.54
CA ILE A 6 -12.26 9.41 -37.33
C ILE A 6 -11.94 8.97 -35.89
N PHE A 7 -11.34 7.79 -35.74
CA PHE A 7 -10.71 7.38 -34.49
C PHE A 7 -9.46 8.26 -34.28
N ILE A 8 -9.59 9.33 -33.49
CA ILE A 8 -8.44 10.06 -32.99
C ILE A 8 -7.78 9.15 -31.94
N GLN A 9 -6.61 8.59 -32.27
CA GLN A 9 -5.77 7.92 -31.28
C GLN A 9 -5.45 8.93 -30.18
N ALA A 10 -5.87 8.62 -28.95
CA ALA A 10 -5.48 9.37 -27.76
C ALA A 10 -3.94 9.48 -27.71
N THR A 11 -3.44 10.71 -27.73
CA THR A 11 -2.00 11.00 -27.66
C THR A 11 -1.47 10.75 -26.24
N GLU A 12 -0.15 10.63 -26.06
CA GLU A 12 0.47 10.42 -24.73
C GLU A 12 0.13 11.50 -23.69
N THR A 13 -0.42 12.63 -24.14
CA THR A 13 -0.89 13.75 -23.32
C THR A 13 -2.36 13.68 -22.93
N ASP A 14 -3.11 12.68 -23.41
CA ASP A 14 -4.52 12.49 -23.09
C ASP A 14 -4.68 12.17 -21.59
N PRO A 15 -5.52 12.92 -20.83
CA PRO A 15 -5.75 12.66 -19.41
C PRO A 15 -6.14 11.22 -19.07
N ASP A 16 -6.93 10.55 -19.90
CA ASP A 16 -7.32 9.15 -19.71
C ASP A 16 -6.15 8.18 -19.93
N VAL A 17 -5.26 8.50 -20.87
CA VAL A 17 -4.04 7.73 -21.09
C VAL A 17 -3.08 7.89 -19.91
N ILE A 18 -2.93 9.12 -19.42
CA ILE A 18 -2.09 9.43 -18.25
C ILE A 18 -2.61 8.74 -16.99
N ALA A 19 -3.92 8.80 -16.72
CA ALA A 19 -4.54 8.18 -15.55
C ALA A 19 -4.34 6.67 -15.54
N ARG A 20 -4.65 6.01 -16.67
CA ARG A 20 -4.44 4.56 -16.82
C ARG A 20 -2.96 4.18 -16.75
N GLY A 21 -2.07 5.03 -17.23
CA GLY A 21 -0.62 4.87 -17.10
C GLY A 21 -0.18 4.86 -15.64
N ALA A 22 -0.63 5.83 -14.83
CA ALA A 22 -0.30 5.91 -13.41
C ALA A 22 -0.79 4.68 -12.62
N VAL A 23 -2.00 4.20 -12.91
CA VAL A 23 -2.55 2.98 -12.27
C VAL A 23 -1.70 1.75 -12.63
N ARG A 24 -1.35 1.57 -13.91
CA ARG A 24 -0.50 0.46 -14.35
C ARG A 24 0.90 0.52 -13.73
N GLU A 25 1.44 1.71 -13.51
CA GLU A 25 2.72 1.90 -12.82
C GLU A 25 2.63 1.44 -11.36
N ALA A 26 1.59 1.85 -10.64
CA ALA A 26 1.29 1.36 -9.28
C ALA A 26 1.17 -0.16 -9.22
N HIS A 27 0.48 -0.77 -10.19
CA HIS A 27 0.34 -2.22 -10.26
C HIS A 27 1.68 -2.92 -10.54
N ALA A 28 2.49 -2.38 -11.44
CA ALA A 28 3.81 -2.93 -11.74
C ALA A 28 4.71 -2.92 -10.51
N GLN A 29 4.68 -1.84 -9.71
CA GLN A 29 5.42 -1.75 -8.45
C GLN A 29 4.96 -2.81 -7.44
N LEU A 30 3.64 -2.98 -7.26
CA LEU A 30 3.07 -4.01 -6.36
C LEU A 30 3.46 -5.43 -6.78
N ARG A 31 3.32 -5.75 -8.07
CA ARG A 31 3.70 -7.06 -8.62
C ARG A 31 5.19 -7.32 -8.43
N SER A 32 6.04 -6.33 -8.71
CA SER A 32 7.50 -6.47 -8.55
C SER A 32 7.88 -6.70 -7.09
N GLY A 33 7.31 -5.93 -6.15
CA GLY A 33 7.59 -6.07 -4.73
C GLY A 33 7.20 -7.44 -4.18
N LEU A 34 5.98 -7.92 -4.50
CA LEU A 34 5.56 -9.26 -4.09
C LEU A 34 6.39 -10.36 -4.76
N ALA A 35 6.72 -10.24 -6.04
CA ALA A 35 7.58 -11.21 -6.73
C ALA A 35 8.94 -11.31 -6.05
N GLU A 36 9.56 -10.19 -5.68
CA GLU A 36 10.85 -10.17 -4.98
C GLU A 36 10.77 -10.87 -3.62
N LEU A 37 9.71 -10.59 -2.85
CA LEU A 37 9.52 -11.11 -1.49
C LEU A 37 9.07 -12.57 -1.44
N THR A 38 8.44 -13.07 -2.50
CA THR A 38 7.96 -14.45 -2.59
C THR A 38 8.91 -15.39 -3.34
N THR A 39 9.92 -14.85 -4.05
CA THR A 39 10.92 -15.69 -4.73
C THR A 39 11.86 -16.34 -3.72
N VAL A 40 12.04 -17.65 -3.85
CA VAL A 40 12.99 -18.41 -3.02
C VAL A 40 14.42 -18.16 -3.53
N GLN A 41 15.23 -17.47 -2.73
CA GLN A 41 16.68 -17.37 -2.95
C GLN A 41 17.45 -18.22 -1.94
N PRO A 42 18.65 -18.71 -2.28
CA PRO A 42 19.50 -19.40 -1.31
C PRO A 42 19.86 -18.43 -0.17
N VAL A 43 19.50 -18.83 1.05
CA VAL A 43 19.67 -18.02 2.26
C VAL A 43 21.17 -17.84 2.52
N ALA A 44 21.67 -16.61 2.40
CA ALA A 44 22.98 -16.26 2.93
C ALA A 44 22.94 -16.34 4.47
N GLN A 45 23.98 -16.89 5.09
CA GLN A 45 24.05 -17.02 6.55
C GLN A 45 23.87 -15.65 7.23
N GLY A 46 22.80 -15.48 8.01
CA GLY A 46 22.51 -14.25 8.76
C GLY A 46 21.45 -13.32 8.15
N ALA A 47 20.77 -13.69 7.05
CA ALA A 47 19.66 -12.90 6.52
C ALA A 47 18.45 -12.89 7.48
N GLU A 48 17.88 -11.70 7.75
CA GLU A 48 16.59 -11.55 8.43
C GLU A 48 15.49 -12.33 7.69
N PRO A 49 14.42 -12.79 8.38
CA PRO A 49 13.37 -13.56 7.73
C PRO A 49 12.59 -12.69 6.74
N ARG A 50 12.71 -12.98 5.44
CA ARG A 50 11.91 -12.41 4.34
C ARG A 50 10.40 -12.42 4.60
N SER A 51 9.92 -13.31 5.47
CA SER A 51 8.51 -13.35 5.87
C SER A 51 8.07 -12.08 6.61
N ALA A 52 8.94 -11.42 7.38
CA ALA A 52 8.60 -10.17 8.06
C ALA A 52 8.46 -9.01 7.05
N GLU A 53 9.36 -8.92 6.07
CA GLU A 53 9.29 -7.94 4.98
C GLU A 53 8.05 -8.17 4.09
N LEU A 54 7.73 -9.45 3.81
CA LEU A 54 6.51 -9.83 3.10
C LEU A 54 5.25 -9.41 3.86
N VAL A 55 5.18 -9.66 5.16
CA VAL A 55 4.06 -9.23 6.02
C VAL A 55 3.93 -7.71 5.99
N ASP A 56 5.03 -6.98 6.17
CA ASP A 56 5.04 -5.51 6.14
C ASP A 56 4.57 -4.95 4.79
N PHE A 57 5.08 -5.49 3.68
CA PHE A 57 4.69 -5.10 2.34
C PHE A 57 3.19 -5.31 2.10
N CYS A 58 2.66 -6.48 2.48
CA CYS A 58 1.24 -6.78 2.35
C CYS A 58 0.38 -5.84 3.21
N LEU A 59 0.74 -5.61 4.46
CA LEU A 59 -0.02 -4.76 5.38
C LEU A 59 -0.06 -3.29 4.96
N HIS A 60 0.95 -2.81 4.23
CA HIS A 60 1.15 -1.38 4.06
C HIS A 60 1.20 -0.89 2.63
N GLU A 61 1.68 -1.70 1.69
CA GLU A 61 1.66 -1.35 0.27
C GLU A 61 0.40 -1.91 -0.38
N VAL A 62 0.13 -3.21 -0.22
CA VAL A 62 -1.04 -3.86 -0.83
C VAL A 62 -2.34 -3.31 -0.25
N ARG A 63 -2.50 -3.27 1.08
CA ARG A 63 -3.73 -2.71 1.71
C ARG A 63 -3.98 -1.26 1.36
N ARG A 64 -2.92 -0.45 1.34
CA ARG A 64 -3.03 0.95 0.99
C ARG A 64 -3.51 1.12 -0.45
N TYR A 65 -2.96 0.32 -1.38
CA TYR A 65 -3.46 0.32 -2.74
C TYR A 65 -4.94 -0.07 -2.81
N LEU A 66 -5.34 -1.17 -2.16
CA LEU A 66 -6.75 -1.61 -2.17
C LEU A 66 -7.70 -0.54 -1.61
N PHE A 67 -7.30 0.15 -0.55
CA PHE A 67 -8.07 1.28 0.01
C PHE A 67 -8.17 2.45 -0.98
N THR A 68 -7.06 2.83 -1.60
CA THR A 68 -7.05 3.87 -2.65
C THR A 68 -7.92 3.47 -3.84
N ALA A 69 -7.86 2.21 -4.27
CA ALA A 69 -8.66 1.69 -5.38
C ALA A 69 -10.16 1.69 -5.06
N GLU A 70 -10.56 1.31 -3.86
CA GLU A 70 -11.95 1.41 -3.39
C GLU A 70 -12.47 2.84 -3.52
N ARG A 71 -11.69 3.82 -3.04
CA ARG A 71 -12.09 5.22 -3.03
C ARG A 71 -12.13 5.82 -4.44
N ASP A 72 -11.08 5.61 -5.23
CA ASP A 72 -10.79 6.42 -6.42
C ASP A 72 -11.13 5.71 -7.73
N LEU A 73 -11.13 4.38 -7.75
CA LEU A 73 -11.55 3.60 -8.92
C LEU A 73 -12.97 3.05 -8.76
N TYR A 74 -13.28 2.43 -7.63
CA TYR A 74 -14.55 1.70 -7.48
C TYR A 74 -15.70 2.61 -7.10
N GLY A 75 -15.46 3.60 -6.23
CA GLY A 75 -16.45 4.59 -5.83
C GLY A 75 -17.15 5.23 -7.04
N PRO A 76 -16.40 5.85 -7.97
CA PRO A 76 -16.97 6.46 -9.17
C PRO A 76 -17.69 5.47 -10.09
N ALA A 77 -17.12 4.27 -10.29
CA ALA A 77 -17.74 3.25 -11.15
C ALA A 77 -19.00 2.63 -10.52
N SER A 78 -19.11 2.56 -9.20
CA SER A 78 -20.24 1.91 -8.53
C SER A 78 -21.61 2.56 -8.78
N GLY A 79 -21.60 3.83 -9.21
CA GLY A 79 -22.82 4.58 -9.54
C GLY A 79 -23.42 4.27 -10.91
N ASP A 80 -22.68 3.57 -11.78
CA ASP A 80 -23.10 3.24 -13.14
C ASP A 80 -23.58 1.79 -13.25
N ASP A 81 -24.69 1.58 -13.96
CA ASP A 81 -25.33 0.27 -14.05
C ASP A 81 -24.50 -0.79 -14.79
N GLU A 82 -23.68 -0.39 -15.78
CA GLU A 82 -22.86 -1.31 -16.56
C GLU A 82 -21.64 -1.80 -15.76
N THR A 83 -21.11 -0.95 -14.86
CA THR A 83 -19.90 -1.26 -14.08
C THR A 83 -20.17 -1.71 -12.64
N ARG A 84 -21.37 -1.49 -12.10
CA ARG A 84 -21.74 -1.84 -10.71
C ARG A 84 -21.48 -3.30 -10.33
N LEU A 85 -21.88 -4.27 -11.16
CA LEU A 85 -21.64 -5.70 -10.86
C LEU A 85 -20.15 -6.07 -10.89
N LEU A 86 -19.36 -5.42 -11.75
CA LEU A 86 -17.91 -5.59 -11.78
C LEU A 86 -17.29 -5.03 -10.49
N VAL A 87 -17.74 -3.85 -10.06
CA VAL A 87 -17.28 -3.22 -8.81
C VAL A 87 -17.61 -4.10 -7.60
N ASP A 88 -18.81 -4.68 -7.53
CA ASP A 88 -19.18 -5.59 -6.44
C ASP A 88 -18.26 -6.83 -6.40
N ALA A 89 -17.89 -7.37 -7.58
CA ALA A 89 -16.94 -8.48 -7.67
C ALA A 89 -15.52 -8.07 -7.25
N LEU A 90 -15.05 -6.88 -7.66
CA LEU A 90 -13.76 -6.35 -7.24
C LEU A 90 -13.70 -6.10 -5.73
N ARG A 91 -14.76 -5.55 -5.13
CA ARG A 91 -14.90 -5.40 -3.67
C ARG A 91 -14.80 -6.72 -2.93
N ALA A 92 -15.48 -7.76 -3.43
CA ALA A 92 -15.39 -9.09 -2.86
C ALA A 92 -13.96 -9.66 -2.98
N GLY A 93 -13.28 -9.42 -4.11
CA GLY A 93 -11.87 -9.78 -4.31
C GLY A 93 -10.92 -9.08 -3.35
N ALA A 94 -11.07 -7.77 -3.18
CA ALA A 94 -10.29 -6.95 -2.25
C ALA A 94 -10.49 -7.42 -0.80
N ALA A 95 -11.73 -7.68 -0.38
CA ALA A 95 -12.02 -8.22 0.95
C ALA A 95 -11.39 -9.61 1.19
N ALA A 96 -11.35 -10.47 0.17
CA ALA A 96 -10.69 -11.77 0.25
C ALA A 96 -9.16 -11.63 0.37
N LEU A 97 -8.55 -10.68 -0.36
CA LEU A 97 -7.13 -10.35 -0.22
C LEU A 97 -6.83 -9.81 1.18
N ASP A 98 -7.65 -8.91 1.71
CA ASP A 98 -7.48 -8.37 3.06
C ASP A 98 -7.53 -9.47 4.13
N ALA A 99 -8.46 -10.42 4.02
CA ALA A 99 -8.53 -11.55 4.93
C ALA A 99 -7.30 -12.46 4.84
N GLN A 100 -6.73 -12.64 3.64
CA GLN A 100 -5.47 -13.39 3.46
C GLN A 100 -4.28 -12.64 4.07
N ILE A 101 -4.26 -11.31 3.99
CA ILE A 101 -3.24 -10.46 4.62
C ILE A 101 -3.31 -10.57 6.15
N ASP A 102 -4.51 -10.62 6.74
CA ASP A 102 -4.67 -10.87 8.19
C ASP A 102 -4.14 -12.26 8.59
N GLN A 103 -4.42 -13.29 7.78
CA GLN A 103 -3.88 -14.63 8.01
C GLN A 103 -2.36 -14.64 7.91
N LEU A 104 -1.78 -13.94 6.93
CA LEU A 104 -0.34 -13.80 6.76
C LEU A 104 0.30 -13.11 7.98
N ALA A 105 -0.32 -12.04 8.49
CA ALA A 105 0.18 -11.31 9.65
C ALA A 105 0.20 -12.16 10.94
N ALA A 106 -0.69 -13.14 11.05
CA ALA A 106 -0.76 -14.07 12.17
C ALA A 106 0.04 -15.37 11.95
N ALA A 107 0.61 -15.58 10.77
CA ALA A 107 1.25 -16.83 10.38
C ALA A 107 2.66 -17.00 10.96
N ASP A 108 3.09 -18.25 11.11
CA ASP A 108 4.50 -18.55 11.33
C ASP A 108 5.32 -18.34 10.02
N PRO A 109 6.67 -18.30 10.09
CA PRO A 109 7.49 -18.05 8.91
C PRO A 109 7.33 -19.07 7.77
N ALA A 110 6.97 -20.32 8.07
CA ALA A 110 6.81 -21.35 7.04
C ALA A 110 5.48 -21.18 6.29
N ASP A 111 4.41 -20.83 7.00
CA ASP A 111 3.10 -20.51 6.41
C ASP A 111 3.08 -19.15 5.71
N ALA A 112 3.84 -18.18 6.20
CA ALA A 112 3.91 -16.83 5.64
C ALA A 112 4.34 -16.83 4.16
N VAL A 113 5.33 -17.63 3.78
CA VAL A 113 5.77 -17.71 2.37
C VAL A 113 4.67 -18.27 1.47
N ARG A 114 3.98 -19.32 1.93
CA ARG A 114 2.86 -19.94 1.19
C ARG A 114 1.72 -18.94 0.99
N LEU A 115 1.32 -18.25 2.06
CA LEU A 115 0.29 -17.22 2.02
C LEU A 115 0.70 -16.04 1.14
N GLY A 116 1.97 -15.64 1.17
CA GLY A 116 2.52 -14.62 0.27
C GLY A 116 2.36 -14.98 -1.21
N VAL A 117 2.69 -16.22 -1.59
CA VAL A 117 2.49 -16.70 -2.97
C VAL A 117 1.01 -16.69 -3.36
N MET A 118 0.11 -17.07 -2.45
CA MET A 118 -1.34 -17.02 -2.69
C MET A 118 -1.84 -15.59 -2.89
N ILE A 119 -1.41 -14.66 -2.02
CA ILE A 119 -1.73 -13.23 -2.13
C ILE A 119 -1.19 -12.67 -3.44
N ALA A 120 0.04 -13.01 -3.83
CA ALA A 120 0.62 -12.55 -5.10
C ALA A 120 -0.20 -13.00 -6.31
N ALA A 121 -0.65 -14.26 -6.33
CA ALA A 121 -1.48 -14.77 -7.41
C ALA A 121 -2.88 -14.13 -7.43
N GLY A 122 -3.51 -13.96 -6.25
CA GLY A 122 -4.81 -13.32 -6.11
C GLY A 122 -4.77 -11.85 -6.52
N LEU A 123 -3.77 -11.10 -6.04
CA LEU A 123 -3.57 -9.71 -6.39
C LEU A 123 -3.29 -9.56 -7.89
N ASP A 124 -2.46 -10.40 -8.48
CA ASP A 124 -2.19 -10.32 -9.92
C ASP A 124 -3.45 -10.54 -10.78
N LEU A 125 -4.36 -11.44 -10.38
CA LEU A 125 -5.66 -11.57 -11.03
C LEU A 125 -6.52 -10.31 -10.83
N HIS A 126 -6.59 -9.80 -9.60
CA HIS A 126 -7.36 -8.61 -9.23
C HIS A 126 -6.93 -7.37 -10.05
N LEU A 127 -5.62 -7.08 -10.05
CA LEU A 127 -5.02 -5.98 -10.80
C LEU A 127 -5.21 -6.13 -12.32
N ARG A 128 -5.23 -7.37 -12.83
CA ARG A 128 -5.53 -7.63 -14.26
C ARG A 128 -6.97 -7.30 -14.60
N ILE A 129 -7.93 -7.59 -13.73
CA ILE A 129 -9.34 -7.23 -13.94
C ILE A 129 -9.49 -5.70 -13.96
N GLU A 130 -8.83 -5.00 -13.04
CA GLU A 130 -8.80 -3.54 -13.04
C GLU A 130 -8.22 -3.01 -14.36
N GLU A 131 -7.07 -3.51 -14.80
CA GLU A 131 -6.39 -3.03 -16.00
C GLU A 131 -7.12 -3.31 -17.31
N SER A 132 -7.74 -4.49 -17.42
CA SER A 132 -8.32 -4.99 -18.67
C SER A 132 -9.81 -4.70 -18.80
N VAL A 133 -10.51 -4.50 -17.68
CA VAL A 133 -11.96 -4.32 -17.67
C VAL A 133 -12.35 -2.97 -17.07
N LEU A 134 -11.94 -2.68 -15.83
CA LEU A 134 -12.40 -1.46 -15.14
C LEU A 134 -11.82 -0.20 -15.76
N LEU A 135 -10.50 -0.12 -15.95
CA LEU A 135 -9.82 1.06 -16.46
C LEU A 135 -10.33 1.51 -17.84
N PRO A 136 -10.59 0.62 -18.82
CA PRO A 136 -11.27 1.00 -20.04
C PRO A 136 -12.70 1.49 -19.82
N ALA A 137 -13.44 0.88 -18.89
CA ALA A 137 -14.82 1.25 -18.61
C ALA A 137 -14.97 2.59 -17.88
N LEU A 138 -13.95 3.01 -17.11
CA LEU A 138 -13.93 4.33 -16.47
C LEU A 138 -13.88 5.49 -17.49
N ALA A 139 -13.33 5.24 -18.68
CA ALA A 139 -13.23 6.25 -19.71
C ALA A 139 -14.62 6.64 -20.23
N GLY A 140 -15.02 7.88 -19.96
CA GLY A 140 -16.32 8.41 -20.38
C GLY A 140 -17.45 8.26 -19.36
N LEU A 141 -17.21 7.67 -18.17
CA LEU A 141 -18.21 7.68 -17.10
C LEU A 141 -18.42 9.09 -16.55
N PRO A 142 -19.68 9.54 -16.38
CA PRO A 142 -19.97 10.82 -15.77
C PRO A 142 -19.54 10.79 -14.30
N GLY A 143 -18.64 11.69 -13.90
CA GLY A 143 -18.15 11.80 -12.53
C GLY A 143 -16.74 11.23 -12.29
N VAL A 144 -16.11 10.65 -13.31
CA VAL A 144 -14.68 10.32 -13.29
C VAL A 144 -13.89 11.50 -13.85
N ASP A 145 -12.99 12.08 -13.04
CA ASP A 145 -11.98 13.02 -13.52
C ASP A 145 -10.64 12.28 -13.67
N PRO A 146 -10.17 12.03 -14.91
CA PRO A 146 -8.93 11.29 -15.14
C PRO A 146 -7.70 12.00 -14.58
N SER A 147 -7.69 13.34 -14.55
CA SER A 147 -6.57 14.11 -14.02
C SER A 147 -6.47 13.98 -12.50
N LEU A 148 -7.62 13.99 -11.82
CA LEU A 148 -7.70 13.77 -10.38
C LEU A 148 -7.30 12.34 -10.02
N LEU A 149 -7.86 11.33 -10.72
CA LEU A 149 -7.47 9.93 -10.54
C LEU A 149 -5.96 9.73 -10.72
N ALA A 150 -5.38 10.32 -11.76
CA ALA A 150 -3.94 10.27 -11.99
C ALA A 150 -3.14 10.93 -10.87
N ALA A 151 -3.63 12.05 -10.31
CA ALA A 151 -2.98 12.75 -9.21
C ALA A 151 -3.02 11.94 -7.92
N ASP A 152 -4.17 11.33 -7.59
CA ASP A 152 -4.34 10.52 -6.38
C ASP A 152 -3.50 9.23 -6.43
N VAL A 153 -3.46 8.55 -7.58
CA VAL A 153 -2.60 7.37 -7.77
C VAL A 153 -1.12 7.75 -7.73
N ARG A 154 -0.74 8.90 -8.29
CA ARG A 154 0.63 9.41 -8.14
C ARG A 154 0.96 9.79 -6.71
N ALA A 155 0.00 10.30 -5.94
CA ALA A 155 0.19 10.56 -4.52
C ALA A 155 0.44 9.24 -3.77
N TYR A 156 -0.33 8.18 -4.06
CA TYR A 156 -0.05 6.83 -3.59
C TYR A 156 1.38 6.37 -3.93
N LEU A 157 1.79 6.50 -5.20
CA LEU A 157 3.14 6.14 -5.66
C LEU A 157 4.25 6.96 -4.98
N ALA A 158 3.99 8.24 -4.73
CA ALA A 158 4.94 9.19 -4.14
C ALA A 158 5.01 9.10 -2.61
N GLU A 159 3.96 8.62 -1.95
CA GLU A 159 3.97 8.34 -0.53
C GLU A 159 4.81 7.09 -0.26
N GLN A 160 6.11 7.27 -0.07
CA GLN A 160 6.83 6.33 0.79
C GLN A 160 6.44 6.62 2.24
N PRO A 161 6.25 5.59 3.09
CA PRO A 161 6.01 5.82 4.51
C PRO A 161 7.11 6.74 5.03
N THR A 162 6.71 7.87 5.63
CA THR A 162 7.67 8.93 5.97
C THR A 162 8.80 8.34 6.83
N VAL A 163 10.03 8.32 6.31
CA VAL A 163 11.17 7.78 7.06
C VAL A 163 11.79 8.88 7.90
N ILE A 164 11.78 8.71 9.22
CA ILE A 164 12.50 9.52 10.19
C ILE A 164 13.75 8.77 10.63
N ASP A 165 14.88 9.10 10.01
CA ASP A 165 16.19 8.62 10.44
C ASP A 165 16.73 9.48 11.60
N VAL A 166 16.58 8.99 12.83
CA VAL A 166 17.05 9.70 14.04
C VAL A 166 18.58 9.65 14.20
N ARG A 167 19.30 8.84 13.43
CA ARG A 167 20.77 8.84 13.42
C ARG A 167 21.31 10.17 12.88
N ARG A 168 20.54 10.81 12.01
CA ARG A 168 20.84 12.12 11.40
C ARG A 168 20.42 13.31 12.29
N ILE A 169 19.80 13.06 13.44
CA ILE A 169 19.28 14.08 14.36
C ILE A 169 20.11 14.09 15.65
N ALA A 170 20.46 15.29 16.12
CA ALA A 170 21.15 15.48 17.40
C ALA A 170 20.36 14.85 18.56
N ARG A 171 21.07 14.23 19.52
CA ARG A 171 20.47 13.36 20.55
C ARG A 171 19.26 13.98 21.28
N GLY A 172 19.35 15.26 21.65
CA GLY A 172 18.25 15.96 22.35
C GLY A 172 17.02 16.28 21.49
N GLY A 173 17.15 16.28 20.15
CA GLY A 173 16.06 16.61 19.22
C GLY A 173 15.30 15.40 18.68
N ARG A 174 15.71 14.18 19.00
CA ARG A 174 15.13 12.93 18.45
C ARG A 174 13.68 12.72 18.90
N HIS A 175 13.44 12.70 20.22
CA HIS A 175 12.10 12.43 20.76
C HIS A 175 11.10 13.53 20.37
N PRO A 176 11.39 14.84 20.50
CA PRO A 176 10.45 15.89 20.08
C PRO A 176 10.04 15.78 18.61
N ARG A 177 10.98 15.41 17.72
CA ARG A 177 10.69 15.27 16.28
C ARG A 177 9.77 14.09 16.00
N VAL A 178 9.99 12.94 16.65
CA VAL A 178 9.17 11.73 16.51
C VAL A 178 7.75 11.97 17.03
N PHE A 179 7.59 12.52 18.24
CA PHE A 179 6.28 12.84 18.80
C PHE A 179 5.53 13.90 17.98
N ALA A 180 6.24 14.92 17.47
CA ALA A 180 5.62 15.92 16.58
C ALA A 180 5.18 15.32 15.23
N ARG A 181 5.80 14.25 14.74
CA ARG A 181 5.29 13.53 13.56
C ARG A 181 4.05 12.71 13.93
N TYR A 182 4.13 11.94 15.01
CA TYR A 182 3.04 11.11 15.49
C TYR A 182 1.75 11.91 15.78
N ALA A 183 1.87 13.11 16.36
CA ALA A 183 0.74 14.00 16.63
C ALA A 183 0.01 14.48 15.36
N ARG A 184 0.66 14.40 14.20
CA ARG A 184 0.10 14.80 12.89
C ARG A 184 -0.43 13.62 12.07
N LEU A 185 -0.29 12.39 12.55
CA LEU A 185 -0.85 11.22 11.87
C LEU A 185 -2.38 11.21 11.99
N ALA A 186 -3.08 10.99 10.88
CA ALA A 186 -4.48 10.59 10.91
C ALA A 186 -4.62 9.15 11.45
N PRO A 187 -5.79 8.75 11.96
CA PRO A 187 -6.05 7.35 12.32
C PRO A 187 -5.77 6.43 11.11
N GLY A 188 -5.02 5.35 11.34
CA GLY A 188 -4.57 4.43 10.27
C GLY A 188 -3.25 4.81 9.59
N GLU A 189 -2.74 6.03 9.78
CA GLU A 189 -1.44 6.42 9.23
C GLU A 189 -0.26 5.97 10.10
N ALA A 190 0.90 5.82 9.48
CA ALA A 190 2.15 5.48 10.15
C ALA A 190 3.38 6.10 9.48
N PHE A 191 4.50 6.08 10.20
CA PHE A 191 5.82 6.47 9.68
C PHE A 191 6.88 5.48 10.15
N ILE A 192 8.03 5.44 9.48
CA ILE A 192 9.15 4.55 9.83
C ILE A 192 10.19 5.34 10.60
N LEU A 193 10.56 4.87 11.77
CA LEU A 193 11.70 5.34 12.56
C LEU A 193 12.92 4.48 12.25
N VAL A 194 14.04 5.10 11.89
CA VAL A 194 15.34 4.43 11.73
C VAL A 194 16.30 4.87 12.82
N ASN A 195 16.82 3.92 13.61
CA ASN A 195 17.72 4.17 14.73
C ASN A 195 18.96 3.26 14.67
N SER A 196 20.04 3.64 15.35
CA SER A 196 21.28 2.85 15.43
C SER A 196 21.25 1.74 16.49
N HIS A 197 20.17 1.67 17.26
CA HIS A 197 19.96 0.72 18.36
C HIS A 197 18.47 0.58 18.62
N ASP A 198 18.09 -0.43 19.40
CA ASP A 198 16.69 -0.65 19.77
C ASP A 198 16.09 0.58 20.49
N PRO A 199 15.05 1.23 19.93
CA PRO A 199 14.40 2.39 20.52
C PRO A 199 13.50 2.07 21.73
N LYS A 200 13.88 1.11 22.60
CA LYS A 200 13.13 0.76 23.83
C LYS A 200 12.74 1.96 24.71
N PRO A 201 13.61 2.96 24.95
CA PRO A 201 13.24 4.13 25.76
C PRO A 201 12.09 4.92 25.12
N LEU A 202 12.14 5.11 23.80
CA LEU A 202 11.11 5.83 23.06
C LEU A 202 9.80 5.04 23.08
N ARG A 203 9.85 3.71 22.90
CA ARG A 203 8.67 2.84 23.02
C ARG A 203 7.98 2.99 24.37
N ARG A 204 8.74 2.98 25.47
CA ARG A 204 8.18 3.17 26.82
C ARG A 204 7.51 4.53 27.00
N GLU A 205 8.05 5.59 26.39
CA GLU A 205 7.41 6.91 26.40
C GLU A 205 6.09 6.90 25.62
N PHE A 206 6.03 6.21 24.47
CA PHE A 206 4.78 6.00 23.74
C PHE A 206 3.74 5.21 24.54
N GLU A 207 4.16 4.12 25.20
CA GLU A 207 3.29 3.32 26.07
C GLU A 207 2.72 4.17 27.22
N ALA A 208 3.52 5.07 27.79
CA ALA A 208 3.07 5.95 28.88
C ALA A 208 2.11 7.06 28.40
N MET A 209 2.32 7.61 27.20
CA MET A 209 1.61 8.79 26.70
C MET A 209 0.40 8.49 25.80
N HIS A 210 0.42 7.36 25.11
CA HIS A 210 -0.53 7.02 24.04
C HIS A 210 -1.07 5.60 24.17
N ALA A 211 -1.10 5.01 25.37
CA ALA A 211 -1.58 3.66 25.63
C ALA A 211 -2.87 3.32 24.86
N GLY A 212 -2.81 2.27 24.02
CA GLY A 212 -3.96 1.80 23.23
C GLY A 212 -4.27 2.62 21.96
N ALA A 213 -3.56 3.72 21.68
CA ALA A 213 -3.80 4.60 20.53
C ALA A 213 -2.69 4.57 19.46
N PHE A 214 -1.61 3.80 19.68
CA PHE A 214 -0.51 3.65 18.72
C PHE A 214 -0.23 2.17 18.42
N SER A 215 0.30 1.91 17.22
CA SER A 215 0.94 0.65 16.84
C SER A 215 2.46 0.81 16.86
N TRP A 216 3.17 -0.29 17.12
CA TRP A 216 4.63 -0.31 17.19
C TRP A 216 5.16 -1.62 16.65
N ASP A 217 5.61 -1.58 15.40
CA ASP A 217 5.98 -2.76 14.65
C ASP A 217 7.46 -2.68 14.30
N TYR A 218 8.25 -3.65 14.74
CA TYR A 218 9.66 -3.74 14.36
C TYR A 218 9.75 -4.25 12.93
N LEU A 219 10.26 -3.41 12.03
CA LEU A 219 10.50 -3.77 10.63
C LEU A 219 11.91 -4.36 10.44
N GLN A 220 12.87 -3.91 11.25
CA GLN A 220 14.24 -4.40 11.24
C GLN A 220 14.81 -4.30 12.65
N ALA A 221 15.45 -5.36 13.12
CA ALA A 221 16.02 -5.45 14.46
C ALA A 221 17.49 -5.80 14.34
N GLY A 222 18.32 -4.76 14.17
CA GLY A 222 19.71 -4.87 13.70
C GLY A 222 20.66 -5.76 14.50
N PRO A 223 21.95 -5.67 14.16
CA PRO A 223 22.80 -4.81 15.01
C PRO A 223 23.20 -3.48 14.36
N GLU A 224 23.10 -3.35 13.03
CA GLU A 224 23.57 -2.15 12.31
C GLU A 224 22.48 -1.07 12.16
N GLU A 225 21.22 -1.47 12.04
CA GLU A 225 20.09 -0.57 11.84
C GLU A 225 18.81 -1.14 12.48
N TRP A 226 18.04 -0.29 13.13
CA TRP A 226 16.75 -0.64 13.71
C TRP A 226 15.67 0.19 13.03
N ARG A 227 14.71 -0.49 12.38
CA ARG A 227 13.56 0.13 11.74
C ARG A 227 12.31 -0.22 12.51
N VAL A 228 11.52 0.79 12.86
CA VAL A 228 10.28 0.63 13.60
C VAL A 228 9.19 1.44 12.92
N ARG A 229 8.10 0.79 12.53
CA ARG A 229 6.88 1.45 12.11
C ARG A 229 6.11 1.90 13.34
N ILE A 230 5.77 3.19 13.37
CA ILE A 230 4.98 3.79 14.44
C ILE A 230 3.71 4.34 13.80
N GLY A 231 2.57 3.76 14.14
CA GLY A 231 1.26 4.10 13.58
C GLY A 231 0.27 4.60 14.60
N ARG A 232 -0.78 5.29 14.15
CA ARG A 232 -1.96 5.62 14.97
C ARG A 232 -3.06 4.59 14.67
N VAL A 233 -3.61 3.96 15.71
CA VAL A 233 -4.64 2.93 15.56
C VAL A 233 -5.89 3.55 14.91
N ALA A 234 -6.44 2.90 13.88
CA ALA A 234 -7.70 3.31 13.27
C ALA A 234 -8.81 3.22 14.33
N THR A 235 -9.58 4.29 14.51
CA THR A 235 -10.72 4.26 15.43
C THR A 235 -11.89 3.67 14.65
N ASP A 236 -12.30 2.45 14.96
CA ASP A 236 -13.56 1.89 14.46
C ASP A 236 -14.69 2.85 14.89
N ALA A 237 -15.40 3.39 13.89
CA ALA A 237 -16.60 4.20 14.07
C ALA A 237 -17.82 3.40 13.63
#